data_AF-A0A7M3MLI1-F1
#
_entry.id   AF-A0A7M3MLI1-F1
#
_cell.length_a   1.000
_cell.length_b   1.000
_cell.length_c   1.000
_cell.angle_alpha   90.00
_cell.angle_beta   90.00
_cell.angle_gamma   90.00
#
_symmetry.space_group_name_H-M   'P 1'
#
loop_
_entity.id
_entity.type
_entity.pdbx_description
1 polymer ?
#
loop_
_entity_poly.entity_id
_entity_poly.type
_entity_poly.pdbx_seq_one_letter_code
_entity_poly.pdbx_strand_id
1 'polypeptide(L)'
;MTIDPGATRGRPSPSRSSRQRGRVALRGRRRRRFAHARGTCLAPSWQATTGAVLNLPPPIGAPEAAGCLLGLALGDALGAPFEGSPPRGPEPIDRLLAADTSLRWTDDTHMMLALADALLARDLTVDPQHLGDTFAQAYRHQPWRGYGSGPPRIFAMASQGRPYVEAAASLFEGSGSFGNGAAMRCAPVVVAGWPDATRIWHLAAEQARVTHSHPEGVDGAVLLSEVLRLAMATPPAARLTLDGTTADLPPLRSAALQGAWDALRDASASAERAKDRRGLLELARDLGTSVAAQASVPAAIAVALHAPDDVVDTVRAAVGLGGDTDTVAAMAGAITGAHLGVASIPPRLLGRLEARERIASAARALARASQANGH
;
A
#
# COMPACT_ATOMS: atom_id res chain seq x y z
N MET A 1 50.32 54.41 -6.70
CA MET A 1 50.99 53.78 -5.54
C MET A 1 51.09 52.28 -5.83
N THR A 2 52.17 51.84 -6.49
CA THR A 2 53.39 51.24 -5.87
C THR A 2 53.13 49.86 -5.26
N ILE A 3 53.38 48.76 -6.00
CA ILE A 3 54.59 47.89 -6.06
C ILE A 3 54.50 46.69 -5.09
N ASP A 4 54.25 45.50 -5.67
CA ASP A 4 55.05 44.23 -5.67
C ASP A 4 55.45 43.49 -4.35
N PRO A 5 55.97 42.23 -4.38
CA PRO A 5 55.45 41.09 -3.61
C PRO A 5 56.53 40.37 -2.75
N GLY A 6 56.19 39.26 -2.09
CA GLY A 6 57.16 38.35 -1.45
C GLY A 6 56.44 37.12 -0.87
N ALA A 7 56.73 35.89 -1.30
CA ALA A 7 57.77 34.99 -0.74
C ALA A 7 57.53 34.67 0.75
N THR A 8 57.53 33.47 1.32
CA THR A 8 58.00 32.12 0.96
C THR A 8 57.64 31.15 2.12
N ARG A 9 57.49 29.85 1.78
CA ARG A 9 57.91 28.62 2.52
C ARG A 9 57.45 28.35 3.98
N GLY A 10 57.00 27.10 4.20
CA GLY A 10 57.29 26.38 5.45
C GLY A 10 56.28 25.31 5.89
N ARG A 11 56.46 24.05 5.47
CA ARG A 11 55.92 22.87 6.18
C ARG A 11 56.80 22.55 7.40
N PRO A 12 56.25 21.88 8.43
CA PRO A 12 56.97 20.75 9.02
C PRO A 12 56.13 19.47 9.14
N SER A 13 56.85 18.36 9.03
CA SER A 13 56.45 16.95 9.10
C SER A 13 56.26 16.43 10.56
N PRO A 14 55.70 15.21 10.74
CA PRO A 14 55.17 14.74 12.02
C PRO A 14 56.21 14.06 12.92
N SER A 15 55.98 14.12 14.24
CA SER A 15 56.79 13.45 15.26
C SER A 15 56.29 12.04 15.57
N ARG A 16 57.25 11.11 15.74
CA ARG A 16 57.10 9.73 16.20
C ARG A 16 57.27 9.65 17.72
N SER A 17 56.52 8.79 18.39
CA SER A 17 56.94 8.01 19.58
C SER A 17 56.10 6.72 19.62
N SER A 18 56.65 5.53 19.41
CA SER A 18 57.47 4.67 20.29
C SER A 18 56.78 4.27 21.61
N ARG A 19 56.32 3.02 21.68
CA ARG A 19 56.23 2.13 22.87
C ARG A 19 55.80 0.74 22.37
N GLN A 20 56.71 -0.23 22.31
CA GLN A 20 57.30 -1.08 23.37
C GLN A 20 56.62 -2.45 23.41
N ARG A 21 57.49 -3.46 23.43
CA ARG A 21 57.22 -4.90 23.30
C ARG A 21 56.60 -5.47 24.58
N GLY A 22 55.70 -6.44 24.42
CA GLY A 22 55.31 -7.38 25.46
C GLY A 22 55.18 -8.78 24.89
N ARG A 23 56.24 -9.60 25.02
CA ARG A 23 56.17 -11.06 24.90
C ARG A 23 55.64 -11.62 26.22
N VAL A 24 54.61 -12.47 26.18
CA VAL A 24 54.26 -13.36 27.30
C VAL A 24 53.96 -14.77 26.77
N ALA A 25 54.39 -15.73 27.57
CA ALA A 25 54.66 -17.13 27.29
C ALA A 25 53.44 -18.00 26.96
N LEU A 26 53.67 -18.97 26.08
CA LEU A 26 52.88 -20.18 25.89
C LEU A 26 53.09 -21.13 27.08
N ARG A 27 52.01 -21.44 27.82
CA ARG A 27 51.95 -22.64 28.67
C ARG A 27 50.56 -23.25 28.64
N GLY A 28 50.54 -24.57 28.40
CA GLY A 28 49.80 -25.50 29.23
C GLY A 28 48.35 -25.77 28.87
N ARG A 29 48.17 -26.75 27.98
CA ARG A 29 46.91 -27.48 27.76
C ARG A 29 46.26 -27.92 29.09
N ARG A 30 44.99 -27.58 29.29
CA ARG A 30 44.04 -28.41 30.06
C ARG A 30 42.77 -28.58 29.23
N ARG A 31 42.52 -29.83 28.84
CA ARG A 31 41.27 -30.30 28.22
C ARG A 31 40.11 -29.98 29.17
N ARG A 32 39.15 -29.16 28.73
CA ARG A 32 37.82 -29.09 29.33
C ARG A 32 36.80 -29.52 28.28
N ARG A 33 35.92 -30.40 28.75
CA ARG A 33 34.91 -31.15 28.01
C ARG A 33 33.94 -30.19 27.30
N PHE A 34 33.60 -30.51 26.05
CA PHE A 34 32.46 -29.92 25.36
C PHE A 34 31.18 -30.36 26.09
N ALA A 35 30.50 -29.41 26.71
CA ALA A 35 29.09 -29.53 27.05
C ALA A 35 28.31 -28.73 26.01
N HIS A 36 27.51 -29.42 25.19
CA HIS A 36 26.51 -28.79 24.33
C HIS A 36 25.47 -28.10 25.21
N ALA A 37 25.54 -26.77 25.31
CA ALA A 37 24.41 -25.98 25.74
C ALA A 37 23.43 -25.89 24.56
N ARG A 38 22.36 -26.68 24.63
CA ARG A 38 21.16 -26.48 23.80
C ARG A 38 20.56 -25.14 24.23
N GLY A 39 20.80 -24.10 23.43
CA GLY A 39 20.05 -22.85 23.53
C GLY A 39 18.63 -23.12 23.03
N THR A 40 17.70 -23.29 23.97
CA THR A 40 16.27 -23.31 23.69
C THR A 40 15.86 -21.94 23.15
N CYS A 41 15.59 -21.87 21.84
CA CYS A 41 14.81 -20.78 21.28
C CYS A 41 13.39 -20.93 21.84
N LEU A 42 13.03 -20.09 22.81
CA LEU A 42 11.66 -20.01 23.31
C LEU A 42 10.82 -19.35 22.21
N ALA A 43 10.13 -20.17 21.43
CA ALA A 43 8.99 -19.73 20.64
C ALA A 43 7.92 -19.20 21.60
N PRO A 44 7.27 -18.05 21.33
CA PRO A 44 6.15 -17.61 22.15
C PRO A 44 5.02 -18.63 22.03
N SER A 45 4.63 -19.19 23.17
CA SER A 45 3.50 -20.10 23.29
C SER A 45 2.20 -19.32 23.11
N TRP A 46 1.59 -19.43 21.93
CA TRP A 46 0.22 -19.02 21.71
C TRP A 46 -0.70 -20.02 22.42
N GLN A 47 -1.10 -19.70 23.66
CA GLN A 47 -2.17 -20.42 24.32
C GLN A 47 -3.47 -20.05 23.61
N ALA A 48 -4.05 -21.02 22.92
CA ALA A 48 -5.37 -20.92 22.33
C ALA A 48 -6.40 -20.71 23.44
N THR A 49 -6.96 -19.50 23.52
CA THR A 49 -8.19 -19.24 24.24
C THR A 49 -9.35 -19.83 23.44
N THR A 50 -9.70 -21.08 23.75
CA THR A 50 -10.99 -21.67 23.38
C THR A 50 -12.09 -20.92 24.13
N GLY A 51 -12.79 -20.00 23.46
CA GLY A 51 -13.83 -19.21 24.13
C GLY A 51 -14.49 -18.12 23.31
N ALA A 52 -14.71 -18.33 22.01
CA ALA A 52 -15.74 -17.62 21.25
C ALA A 52 -16.06 -18.46 20.01
N VAL A 53 -17.30 -18.97 19.91
CA VAL A 53 -17.82 -19.32 18.59
C VAL A 53 -17.99 -17.97 17.89
N LEU A 54 -16.94 -17.61 17.15
CA LEU A 54 -16.72 -16.33 16.52
C LEU A 54 -17.92 -15.99 15.62
N ASN A 55 -18.46 -14.79 15.78
CA ASN A 55 -19.12 -14.06 14.69
C ASN A 55 -18.09 -13.80 13.58
N LEU A 56 -17.62 -14.87 12.91
CA LEU A 56 -16.83 -14.70 11.70
C LEU A 56 -17.77 -14.11 10.64
N PRO A 57 -17.38 -13.02 9.96
CA PRO A 57 -18.13 -12.59 8.79
C PRO A 57 -18.22 -13.76 7.79
N PRO A 58 -19.31 -13.83 6.99
CA PRO A 58 -19.48 -14.90 6.02
C PRO A 58 -18.27 -14.99 5.08
N PRO A 59 -18.01 -16.16 4.45
CA PRO A 59 -16.93 -16.28 3.47
C PRO A 59 -17.09 -15.18 2.41
N ILE A 60 -15.96 -14.57 1.98
CA ILE A 60 -15.96 -13.58 0.89
C ILE A 60 -16.78 -14.12 -0.27
N GLY A 61 -17.74 -13.35 -0.76
CA GLY A 61 -18.34 -13.62 -2.04
C GLY A 61 -17.37 -13.23 -3.15
N ALA A 62 -17.38 -13.99 -4.24
CA ALA A 62 -16.76 -13.55 -5.49
C ALA A 62 -17.17 -12.12 -5.92
N PRO A 63 -18.39 -11.62 -5.61
CA PRO A 63 -18.77 -10.24 -5.91
C PRO A 63 -17.96 -9.15 -5.20
N GLU A 64 -17.66 -9.28 -3.92
CA GLU A 64 -16.91 -8.27 -3.13
C GLU A 64 -15.44 -8.24 -3.56
N ALA A 65 -14.83 -9.42 -3.75
CA ALA A 65 -13.47 -9.51 -4.28
C ALA A 65 -13.36 -8.91 -5.69
N ALA A 66 -14.32 -9.22 -6.57
CA ALA A 66 -14.36 -8.65 -7.92
C ALA A 66 -14.62 -7.14 -7.88
N GLY A 67 -15.53 -6.68 -7.02
CA GLY A 67 -15.84 -5.27 -6.84
C GLY A 67 -14.63 -4.48 -6.34
N CYS A 68 -13.86 -5.04 -5.40
CA CYS A 68 -12.63 -4.45 -4.89
C CYS A 68 -11.59 -4.21 -6.00
N LEU A 69 -11.21 -5.25 -6.75
CA LEU A 69 -10.18 -5.14 -7.80
C LEU A 69 -10.67 -4.36 -9.03
N LEU A 70 -11.93 -4.52 -9.45
CA LEU A 70 -12.48 -3.78 -10.59
C LEU A 70 -12.79 -2.33 -10.24
N GLY A 71 -13.20 -2.04 -9.01
CA GLY A 71 -13.39 -0.69 -8.50
C GLY A 71 -12.07 0.08 -8.46
N LEU A 72 -10.99 -0.59 -8.02
CA LEU A 72 -9.63 -0.04 -8.09
C LEU A 72 -9.25 0.33 -9.52
N ALA A 73 -9.35 -0.63 -10.44
CA ALA A 73 -8.94 -0.43 -11.82
C ALA A 73 -9.81 0.59 -12.57
N LEU A 74 -11.10 0.67 -12.23
CA LEU A 74 -11.98 1.69 -12.79
C LEU A 74 -11.64 3.08 -12.25
N GLY A 75 -11.35 3.20 -10.96
CA GLY A 75 -10.93 4.45 -10.33
C GLY A 75 -9.63 4.99 -10.93
N ASP A 76 -8.61 4.13 -11.04
CA ASP A 76 -7.36 4.38 -11.75
C ASP A 76 -7.65 4.91 -13.18
N ALA A 77 -8.33 4.12 -14.01
CA ALA A 77 -8.53 4.46 -15.42
C ALA A 77 -9.37 5.74 -15.65
N LEU A 78 -10.29 6.06 -14.74
CA LEU A 78 -11.08 7.30 -14.79
C LEU A 78 -10.34 8.51 -14.21
N GLY A 79 -9.44 8.29 -13.25
CA GLY A 79 -8.63 9.34 -12.62
C GLY A 79 -7.39 9.72 -13.42
N ALA A 80 -6.82 8.79 -14.18
CA ALA A 80 -5.56 8.98 -14.93
C ALA A 80 -5.55 10.18 -15.88
N PRO A 81 -6.62 10.49 -16.64
CA PRO A 81 -6.63 11.67 -17.52
C PRO A 81 -6.55 13.01 -16.78
N PHE A 82 -6.69 12.99 -15.45
CA PHE A 82 -6.80 14.18 -14.61
C PHE A 82 -5.62 14.35 -13.64
N GLU A 83 -4.65 13.44 -13.67
CA GLU A 83 -3.49 13.43 -12.78
C GLU A 83 -2.72 14.76 -12.85
N GLY A 84 -2.21 15.21 -11.70
CA GLY A 84 -1.37 16.40 -11.54
C GLY A 84 -2.11 17.73 -11.71
N SER A 85 -3.42 17.71 -11.95
CA SER A 85 -4.19 18.92 -12.20
C SER A 85 -4.79 19.51 -10.92
N PRO A 86 -5.12 20.82 -10.91
CA PRO A 86 -5.81 21.44 -9.79
C PRO A 86 -7.26 20.92 -9.62
N PRO A 87 -7.88 21.17 -8.45
CA PRO A 87 -9.30 20.90 -8.23
C PRO A 87 -10.17 21.47 -9.34
N ARG A 88 -11.21 20.73 -9.75
CA ARG A 88 -12.06 21.10 -10.89
C ARG A 88 -13.51 20.70 -10.70
N GLY A 89 -14.39 21.33 -11.47
CA GLY A 89 -15.81 20.95 -11.54
C GLY A 89 -16.03 19.58 -12.22
N PRO A 90 -17.25 19.03 -12.16
CA PRO A 90 -17.54 17.67 -12.63
C PRO A 90 -17.58 17.52 -14.16
N GLU A 91 -17.66 18.63 -14.90
CA GLU A 91 -17.86 18.63 -16.35
C GLU A 91 -16.83 17.79 -17.14
N PRO A 92 -15.51 17.82 -16.85
CA PRO A 92 -14.54 17.00 -17.58
C PRO A 92 -14.71 15.49 -17.34
N ILE A 93 -14.96 15.06 -16.09
CA ILE A 93 -15.18 13.64 -15.77
C ILE A 93 -16.53 13.17 -16.31
N ASP A 94 -17.56 14.01 -16.30
CA ASP A 94 -18.86 13.68 -16.89
C ASP A 94 -18.76 13.47 -18.41
N ARG A 95 -17.96 14.29 -19.09
CA ARG A 95 -17.63 14.07 -20.51
C ARG A 95 -16.95 12.72 -20.74
N LEU A 96 -15.98 12.34 -19.90
CA LEU A 96 -15.31 11.04 -20.00
C LEU A 96 -16.26 9.86 -19.72
N LEU A 97 -17.14 10.00 -18.73
CA LEU A 97 -18.15 8.99 -18.38
C LEU A 97 -19.20 8.80 -19.48
N ALA A 98 -19.54 9.86 -20.22
CA ALA A 98 -20.46 9.84 -21.34
C ALA A 98 -19.81 9.35 -22.66
N ALA A 99 -18.51 9.58 -22.83
CA ALA A 99 -17.79 9.19 -24.04
C ALA A 99 -17.68 7.67 -24.20
N ASP A 100 -17.75 7.19 -25.44
CA ASP A 100 -17.50 5.78 -25.78
C ASP A 100 -16.02 5.56 -26.10
N THR A 101 -15.19 5.70 -25.07
CA THR A 101 -13.72 5.54 -25.16
C THR A 101 -13.23 4.47 -24.20
N SER A 102 -12.20 3.73 -24.62
CA SER A 102 -11.49 2.78 -23.76
C SER A 102 -10.96 3.50 -22.52
N LEU A 103 -11.21 2.89 -21.36
CA LEU A 103 -10.67 3.31 -20.07
C LEU A 103 -9.39 2.52 -19.82
N ARG A 104 -8.26 3.19 -19.93
CA ARG A 104 -6.92 2.61 -19.76
C ARG A 104 -6.39 2.95 -18.38
N TRP A 105 -5.88 1.95 -17.68
CA TRP A 105 -5.31 2.05 -16.34
C TRP A 105 -3.77 2.26 -16.36
N THR A 106 -3.23 2.72 -15.23
CA THR A 106 -1.83 3.13 -15.02
C THR A 106 -1.02 2.08 -14.23
N ASP A 107 0.08 2.48 -13.59
CA ASP A 107 0.89 1.60 -12.77
C ASP A 107 0.16 1.10 -11.52
N ASP A 108 -0.89 1.78 -11.05
CA ASP A 108 -1.77 1.34 -9.96
C ASP A 108 -2.34 -0.05 -10.22
N THR A 109 -3.13 -0.19 -11.29
CA THR A 109 -3.71 -1.48 -11.70
C THR A 109 -2.63 -2.45 -12.15
N HIS A 110 -1.56 -1.96 -12.78
CA HIS A 110 -0.49 -2.81 -13.27
C HIS A 110 0.24 -3.53 -12.12
N MET A 111 0.60 -2.77 -11.07
CA MET A 111 1.22 -3.30 -9.86
C MET A 111 0.22 -4.11 -9.02
N MET A 112 -1.06 -3.73 -8.99
CA MET A 112 -2.12 -4.54 -8.38
C MET A 112 -2.19 -5.94 -9.00
N LEU A 113 -2.23 -6.04 -10.34
CA LEU A 113 -2.27 -7.33 -11.04
C LEU A 113 -0.99 -8.14 -10.80
N ALA A 114 0.18 -7.50 -10.83
CA ALA A 114 1.44 -8.18 -10.53
C ALA A 114 1.49 -8.70 -9.08
N LEU A 115 0.92 -7.96 -8.12
CA LEU A 115 0.80 -8.43 -6.74
C LEU A 115 -0.16 -9.63 -6.63
N ALA A 116 -1.28 -9.61 -7.33
CA ALA A 116 -2.20 -10.74 -7.38
C ALA A 116 -1.50 -12.00 -7.94
N ASP A 117 -0.77 -11.86 -9.04
CA ASP A 117 -0.02 -12.95 -9.67
C ASP A 117 1.04 -13.53 -8.71
N ALA A 118 1.80 -12.68 -8.01
CA ALA A 118 2.81 -13.09 -7.05
C ALA A 118 2.23 -13.80 -5.80
N LEU A 119 1.10 -13.31 -5.27
CA LEU A 119 0.42 -13.95 -4.14
C LEU A 119 -0.10 -15.34 -4.53
N LEU A 120 -0.72 -15.48 -5.71
CA LEU A 120 -1.22 -16.75 -6.21
C LEU A 120 -0.08 -17.77 -6.46
N ALA A 121 1.10 -17.31 -6.87
CA ALA A 121 2.26 -18.16 -7.09
C ALA A 121 2.95 -18.64 -5.80
N ARG A 122 2.62 -18.04 -4.65
CA ARG A 122 3.28 -18.27 -3.35
C ARG A 122 2.29 -18.58 -2.23
N ASP A 123 1.23 -19.34 -2.52
CA ASP A 123 0.24 -19.80 -1.54
C ASP A 123 -0.32 -18.67 -0.66
N LEU A 124 -0.59 -17.52 -1.30
CA LEU A 124 -1.09 -16.30 -0.67
C LEU A 124 -0.16 -15.70 0.39
N THR A 125 1.15 -15.93 0.26
CA THR A 125 2.20 -15.32 1.07
C THR A 125 3.05 -14.36 0.26
N VAL A 126 3.71 -13.41 0.92
CA VAL A 126 4.67 -12.52 0.27
C VAL A 126 6.07 -13.11 0.39
N ASP A 127 6.63 -13.54 -0.73
CA ASP A 127 8.08 -13.69 -0.90
C ASP A 127 8.62 -12.38 -1.48
N PRO A 128 9.38 -11.56 -0.71
CA PRO A 128 9.81 -10.24 -1.16
C PRO A 128 10.65 -10.25 -2.43
N GLN A 129 11.46 -11.31 -2.63
CA GLN A 129 12.31 -11.42 -3.82
C GLN A 129 11.46 -11.77 -5.03
N HIS A 130 10.59 -12.78 -4.91
CA HIS A 130 9.68 -13.16 -5.97
C HIS A 130 8.71 -12.03 -6.37
N LEU A 131 8.16 -11.31 -5.38
CA LEU A 131 7.28 -10.17 -5.62
C LEU A 131 8.03 -9.05 -6.37
N GLY A 132 9.24 -8.72 -5.92
CA GLY A 132 10.07 -7.73 -6.60
C GLY A 132 10.41 -8.12 -8.04
N ASP A 133 10.75 -9.40 -8.28
CA ASP A 133 11.01 -9.91 -9.63
C ASP A 133 9.76 -9.85 -10.51
N THR A 134 8.59 -10.14 -9.94
CA THR A 134 7.30 -10.02 -10.64
C THR A 134 7.00 -8.57 -11.03
N PHE A 135 7.25 -7.61 -10.12
CA PHE A 135 7.12 -6.18 -10.43
C PHE A 135 8.13 -5.72 -11.49
N ALA A 136 9.39 -6.14 -11.39
CA ALA A 136 10.42 -5.79 -12.35
C ALA A 136 10.11 -6.36 -13.74
N GLN A 137 9.58 -7.58 -13.81
CA GLN A 137 9.11 -8.18 -15.06
C GLN A 137 7.93 -7.41 -15.65
N ALA A 138 6.90 -7.12 -14.85
CA ALA A 138 5.76 -6.31 -15.29
C ALA A 138 6.22 -4.97 -15.87
N TYR A 139 7.07 -4.24 -15.14
CA TYR A 139 7.65 -2.97 -15.59
C TYR A 139 8.43 -3.10 -16.90
N ARG A 140 9.28 -4.13 -17.06
CA ARG A 140 10.02 -4.34 -18.32
C ARG A 140 9.11 -4.56 -19.52
N HIS A 141 7.96 -5.21 -19.33
CA HIS A 141 6.99 -5.44 -20.40
C HIS A 141 6.20 -4.18 -20.75
N GLN A 142 5.85 -3.34 -19.76
CA GLN A 142 5.05 -2.13 -19.99
C GLN A 142 5.57 -0.94 -19.15
N PRO A 143 6.76 -0.39 -19.48
CA PRO A 143 7.38 0.68 -18.69
C PRO A 143 6.65 2.04 -18.81
N TRP A 144 5.80 2.21 -19.81
CA TRP A 144 5.05 3.45 -20.09
C TRP A 144 3.79 3.63 -19.23
N ARG A 145 3.60 2.81 -18.19
CA ARG A 145 2.34 2.77 -17.42
C ARG A 145 2.14 3.89 -16.40
N GLY A 146 3.12 4.77 -16.18
CA GLY A 146 2.98 5.88 -15.23
C GLY A 146 3.90 5.80 -14.01
N TYR A 147 4.65 4.69 -13.86
CA TYR A 147 5.54 4.43 -12.72
C TYR A 147 6.32 5.66 -12.25
N GLY A 148 6.14 6.00 -10.97
CA GLY A 148 7.01 6.94 -10.28
C GLY A 148 8.48 6.51 -10.31
N SER A 149 9.38 7.44 -9.99
CA SER A 149 10.84 7.19 -10.12
C SER A 149 11.41 6.12 -9.17
N GLY A 150 10.68 5.75 -8.11
CA GLY A 150 11.12 4.79 -7.10
C GLY A 150 11.26 3.37 -7.63
N PRO A 151 10.17 2.69 -8.04
CA PRO A 151 10.21 1.29 -8.51
C PRO A 151 11.26 1.03 -9.60
N PRO A 152 11.38 1.83 -10.69
CA PRO A 152 12.41 1.60 -11.70
C PRO A 152 13.85 1.64 -11.15
N ARG A 153 14.15 2.52 -10.20
CA ARG A 153 15.47 2.58 -9.53
C ARG A 153 15.72 1.36 -8.67
N ILE A 154 14.70 0.87 -7.98
CA ILE A 154 14.78 -0.37 -7.19
C ILE A 154 15.05 -1.56 -8.11
N PHE A 155 14.29 -1.68 -9.21
CA PHE A 155 14.47 -2.76 -10.19
C PHE A 155 15.87 -2.73 -10.82
N ALA A 156 16.41 -1.54 -11.08
CA ALA A 156 17.78 -1.37 -11.57
C ALA A 156 18.82 -1.85 -10.54
N MET A 157 18.70 -1.46 -9.27
CA MET A 157 19.58 -1.95 -8.20
C MET A 157 19.46 -3.48 -8.01
N ALA A 158 18.24 -4.01 -8.07
CA ALA A 158 18.00 -5.44 -7.93
C ALA A 158 18.60 -6.26 -9.08
N SER A 159 18.60 -5.72 -10.30
CA SER A 159 19.29 -6.33 -11.44
C SER A 159 20.81 -6.45 -11.27
N GLN A 160 21.38 -5.70 -10.32
CA GLN A 160 22.79 -5.76 -9.92
C GLN A 160 23.03 -6.68 -8.72
N GLY A 161 22.03 -7.44 -8.28
CA GLY A 161 22.12 -8.42 -7.19
C GLY A 161 21.75 -7.89 -5.81
N ARG A 162 21.24 -6.66 -5.68
CA ARG A 162 20.75 -6.13 -4.40
C ARG A 162 19.34 -6.69 -4.10
N PRO A 163 19.06 -7.25 -2.91
CA PRO A 163 17.70 -7.64 -2.53
C PRO A 163 16.72 -6.46 -2.59
N TYR A 164 15.48 -6.69 -3.03
CA TYR A 164 14.51 -5.61 -3.23
C TYR A 164 14.24 -4.77 -1.98
N VAL A 165 14.11 -5.41 -0.82
CA VAL A 165 13.88 -4.71 0.46
C VAL A 165 15.04 -3.79 0.81
N GLU A 166 16.29 -4.22 0.56
CA GLU A 166 17.47 -3.37 0.75
C GLU A 166 17.54 -2.24 -0.28
N ALA A 167 17.18 -2.52 -1.53
CA ALA A 167 17.11 -1.52 -2.60
C ALA A 167 16.07 -0.43 -2.28
N ALA A 168 14.87 -0.82 -1.83
CA ALA A 168 13.83 0.09 -1.37
C ALA A 168 14.31 0.93 -0.18
N ALA A 169 14.92 0.29 0.82
CA ALA A 169 15.51 0.96 1.99
C ALA A 169 16.59 1.98 1.63
N SER A 170 17.35 1.75 0.55
CA SER A 170 18.42 2.65 0.12
C SER A 170 17.94 3.90 -0.64
N LEU A 171 16.67 3.98 -1.03
CA LEU A 171 16.14 5.17 -1.68
C LEU A 171 16.11 6.37 -0.73
N PHE A 172 16.15 7.58 -1.31
CA PHE A 172 16.04 8.86 -0.57
C PHE A 172 16.99 8.93 0.62
N GLU A 173 18.29 8.70 0.35
CA GLU A 173 19.36 8.76 1.36
C GLU A 173 19.18 7.78 2.53
N GLY A 174 18.49 6.65 2.28
CA GLY A 174 18.27 5.61 3.29
C GLY A 174 16.96 5.76 4.06
N SER A 175 16.15 6.78 3.80
CA SER A 175 14.85 6.96 4.43
C SER A 175 13.75 6.09 3.80
N GLY A 176 13.92 5.71 2.52
CA GLY A 176 12.90 5.00 1.75
C GLY A 176 11.79 5.89 1.21
N SER A 177 10.97 5.32 0.32
CA SER A 177 9.82 6.04 -0.25
C SER A 177 8.65 6.13 0.74
N PHE A 178 8.14 7.34 0.97
CA PHE A 178 6.86 7.62 1.67
C PHE A 178 5.65 7.65 0.73
N GLY A 179 5.85 7.39 -0.56
CA GLY A 179 4.78 7.44 -1.56
C GLY A 179 3.64 6.46 -1.31
N ASN A 180 2.49 6.74 -1.91
CA ASN A 180 1.28 5.93 -1.85
C ASN A 180 1.32 4.67 -2.72
N GLY A 181 2.38 4.46 -3.51
CA GLY A 181 2.45 3.35 -4.46
C GLY A 181 2.36 1.97 -3.82
N ALA A 182 2.66 1.85 -2.53
CA ALA A 182 2.41 0.63 -1.76
C ALA A 182 0.91 0.41 -1.45
N ALA A 183 0.17 1.47 -1.18
CA ALA A 183 -1.26 1.43 -0.87
C ALA A 183 -2.12 1.26 -2.14
N MET A 184 -1.77 1.94 -3.24
CA MET A 184 -2.53 1.93 -4.50
C MET A 184 -2.77 0.53 -5.10
N ARG A 185 -1.99 -0.47 -4.67
CA ARG A 185 -2.04 -1.84 -5.16
C ARG A 185 -2.54 -2.86 -4.14
N CYS A 186 -3.05 -2.45 -2.98
CA CYS A 186 -3.34 -3.35 -1.84
C CYS A 186 -4.57 -4.25 -1.99
N ALA A 187 -5.48 -4.05 -2.96
CA ALA A 187 -6.70 -4.84 -3.08
C ALA A 187 -6.49 -6.38 -3.03
N PRO A 188 -5.48 -6.98 -3.70
CA PRO A 188 -5.20 -8.42 -3.62
C PRO A 188 -4.83 -8.92 -2.23
N VAL A 189 -4.17 -8.09 -1.42
CA VAL A 189 -3.73 -8.42 -0.05
C VAL A 189 -4.93 -8.75 0.82
N VAL A 190 -5.98 -7.94 0.71
CA VAL A 190 -7.19 -8.04 1.53
C VAL A 190 -7.97 -9.30 1.16
N VAL A 191 -8.12 -9.57 -0.15
CA VAL A 191 -8.76 -10.81 -0.63
C VAL A 191 -7.95 -12.05 -0.22
N ALA A 192 -6.62 -11.99 -0.29
CA ALA A 192 -5.74 -13.10 0.08
C ALA A 192 -5.68 -13.39 1.58
N GLY A 193 -5.76 -12.34 2.41
CA GLY A 193 -5.68 -12.44 3.87
C GLY A 193 -7.02 -12.66 4.58
N TRP A 194 -8.14 -12.53 3.87
CA TRP A 194 -9.47 -12.59 4.47
C TRP A 194 -9.78 -13.91 5.20
N PRO A 195 -10.55 -13.88 6.31
CA PRO A 195 -11.02 -12.69 7.05
C PRO A 195 -10.03 -12.18 8.12
N ASP A 196 -8.84 -12.77 8.21
CA ASP A 196 -7.89 -12.53 9.29
C ASP A 196 -7.21 -11.15 9.15
N ALA A 197 -7.62 -10.21 10.00
CA ALA A 197 -7.07 -8.86 10.04
C ALA A 197 -5.55 -8.86 10.26
N THR A 198 -5.04 -9.72 11.14
CA THR A 198 -3.59 -9.79 11.43
C THR A 198 -2.83 -10.27 10.20
N ARG A 199 -3.36 -11.26 9.49
CA ARG A 199 -2.79 -11.73 8.22
C ARG A 199 -2.81 -10.63 7.15
N ILE A 200 -3.92 -9.89 7.02
CA ILE A 200 -4.06 -8.79 6.08
C ILE A 200 -3.01 -7.70 6.35
N TRP A 201 -2.87 -7.26 7.60
CA TRP A 201 -1.88 -6.24 7.97
C TRP A 201 -0.45 -6.71 7.73
N HIS A 202 -0.16 -7.99 8.01
CA HIS A 202 1.14 -8.59 7.75
C HIS A 202 1.47 -8.57 6.25
N LEU A 203 0.58 -9.10 5.41
CA LEU A 203 0.77 -9.13 3.96
C LEU A 203 0.88 -7.70 3.39
N ALA A 204 0.09 -6.75 3.90
CA ALA A 204 0.15 -5.33 3.50
C ALA A 204 1.52 -4.71 3.81
N ALA A 205 2.07 -5.00 4.99
CA ALA A 205 3.37 -4.49 5.40
C ALA A 205 4.52 -5.14 4.62
N GLU A 206 4.46 -6.45 4.37
CA GLU A 206 5.50 -7.18 3.61
C GLU A 206 5.56 -6.73 2.16
N GLN A 207 4.40 -6.65 1.47
CA GLN A 207 4.38 -6.21 0.08
C GLN A 207 4.81 -4.74 -0.07
N ALA A 208 4.53 -3.91 0.94
CA ALA A 208 4.92 -2.51 0.91
C ALA A 208 6.45 -2.38 0.90
N ARG A 209 7.14 -3.11 1.79
CA ARG A 209 8.61 -3.07 1.97
C ARG A 209 9.41 -3.41 0.72
N VAL A 210 8.82 -4.09 -0.26
CA VAL A 210 9.47 -4.38 -1.56
C VAL A 210 9.76 -3.10 -2.35
N THR A 211 8.98 -2.03 -2.16
CA THR A 211 9.18 -0.75 -2.87
C THR A 211 9.18 0.49 -1.98
N HIS A 212 8.55 0.41 -0.80
CA HIS A 212 8.33 1.52 0.14
C HIS A 212 8.72 1.05 1.53
N SER A 213 9.90 1.47 1.99
CA SER A 213 10.41 1.13 3.33
C SER A 213 10.16 2.22 4.38
N HIS A 214 9.76 3.43 3.96
CA HIS A 214 9.43 4.51 4.89
C HIS A 214 8.18 4.15 5.69
N PRO A 215 8.10 4.49 7.00
CA PRO A 215 6.93 4.20 7.83
C PRO A 215 5.61 4.66 7.21
N GLU A 216 5.56 5.86 6.63
CA GLU A 216 4.34 6.39 5.99
C GLU A 216 3.85 5.54 4.81
N GLY A 217 4.76 5.07 3.95
CA GLY A 217 4.38 4.23 2.81
C GLY A 217 3.87 2.86 3.25
N VAL A 218 4.48 2.27 4.29
CA VAL A 218 4.07 0.97 4.82
C VAL A 218 2.78 1.09 5.64
N ASP A 219 2.68 2.08 6.52
CA ASP A 219 1.49 2.30 7.36
C ASP A 219 0.29 2.72 6.51
N GLY A 220 0.49 3.48 5.43
CA GLY A 220 -0.58 3.81 4.49
C GLY A 220 -1.16 2.58 3.81
N ALA A 221 -0.31 1.62 3.44
CA ALA A 221 -0.74 0.33 2.88
C ALA A 221 -1.52 -0.51 3.90
N VAL A 222 -1.08 -0.53 5.17
CA VAL A 222 -1.78 -1.24 6.26
C VAL A 222 -3.13 -0.58 6.55
N LEU A 223 -3.17 0.74 6.68
CA LEU A 223 -4.39 1.51 6.94
C LEU A 223 -5.44 1.30 5.84
N LEU A 224 -5.04 1.44 4.57
CA LEU A 224 -5.98 1.20 3.46
C LEU A 224 -6.50 -0.25 3.46
N SER A 225 -5.62 -1.22 3.74
CA SER A 225 -6.02 -2.64 3.79
C SER A 225 -7.03 -2.93 4.90
N GLU A 226 -6.94 -2.23 6.04
CA GLU A 226 -7.95 -2.32 7.09
C GLU A 226 -9.29 -1.72 6.65
N VAL A 227 -9.28 -0.54 6.00
CA VAL A 227 -10.53 0.06 5.50
C VAL A 227 -11.18 -0.80 4.42
N LEU A 228 -10.39 -1.39 3.53
CA LEU A 228 -10.87 -2.36 2.55
C LEU A 228 -11.46 -3.60 3.23
N ARG A 229 -10.83 -4.12 4.28
CA ARG A 229 -11.36 -5.24 5.07
C ARG A 229 -12.70 -4.87 5.70
N LEU A 230 -12.82 -3.67 6.29
CA LEU A 230 -14.09 -3.18 6.83
C LEU A 230 -15.16 -3.08 5.74
N ALA A 231 -14.82 -2.47 4.60
CA ALA A 231 -15.72 -2.38 3.45
C ALA A 231 -16.23 -3.75 2.99
N MET A 232 -15.34 -4.74 2.86
CA MET A 232 -15.73 -6.12 2.51
C MET A 232 -16.58 -6.80 3.59
N ALA A 233 -16.42 -6.41 4.86
CA ALA A 233 -17.21 -6.95 5.98
C ALA A 233 -18.59 -6.29 6.11
N THR A 234 -18.73 -5.06 5.61
CA THR A 234 -19.98 -4.29 5.69
C THR A 234 -20.95 -4.77 4.61
N PRO A 235 -22.14 -5.29 4.98
CA PRO A 235 -23.16 -5.66 4.01
C PRO A 235 -23.54 -4.47 3.11
N PRO A 236 -23.83 -4.66 1.81
CA PRO A 236 -24.17 -3.56 0.91
C PRO A 236 -25.39 -2.72 1.32
N ALA A 237 -26.30 -3.29 2.11
CA ALA A 237 -27.48 -2.59 2.64
C ALA A 237 -27.19 -1.81 3.94
N ALA A 238 -26.03 -2.03 4.55
CA ALA A 238 -25.57 -1.34 5.75
C ALA A 238 -24.66 -0.18 5.37
N ARG A 239 -24.63 0.85 6.20
CA ARG A 239 -23.73 1.98 6.02
C ARG A 239 -22.29 1.56 6.29
N LEU A 240 -21.35 1.94 5.41
CA LEU A 240 -19.92 1.83 5.69
C LEU A 240 -19.51 2.83 6.77
N THR A 241 -18.99 2.31 7.87
CA THR A 241 -18.46 3.06 9.01
C THR A 241 -17.12 2.49 9.46
N LEU A 242 -16.28 3.31 10.10
CA LEU A 242 -14.96 2.88 10.59
C LEU A 242 -14.98 2.45 12.06
N ASP A 243 -16.17 2.35 12.66
CA ASP A 243 -16.40 1.90 14.05
C ASP A 243 -16.50 0.38 14.19
N GLY A 244 -16.70 -0.36 13.08
CA GLY A 244 -16.85 -1.81 13.03
C GLY A 244 -15.57 -2.63 13.25
N THR A 245 -14.49 -2.04 13.75
CA THR A 245 -13.23 -2.75 14.00
C THR A 245 -13.36 -3.67 15.21
N THR A 246 -13.63 -4.96 14.99
CA THR A 246 -13.56 -5.98 16.06
C THR A 246 -12.14 -6.33 16.48
N ALA A 247 -11.14 -5.94 15.68
CA ALA A 247 -9.73 -5.99 15.98
C ALA A 247 -9.17 -4.56 15.88
N ASP A 248 -8.51 -4.09 16.93
CA ASP A 248 -7.88 -2.77 16.90
C ASP A 248 -6.77 -2.78 15.85
N LEU A 249 -6.89 -1.91 14.85
CA LEU A 249 -5.80 -1.60 13.92
C LEU A 249 -4.51 -1.40 14.75
N PRO A 250 -3.39 -2.05 14.39
CA PRO A 250 -2.17 -1.89 15.15
C PRO A 250 -1.75 -0.42 15.11
N PRO A 251 -1.17 0.13 16.20
CA PRO A 251 -0.72 1.51 16.22
C PRO A 251 0.16 1.84 15.01
N LEU A 252 -0.22 2.87 14.26
CA LEU A 252 0.56 3.31 13.11
C LEU A 252 1.82 4.01 13.60
N ARG A 253 2.95 3.77 12.94
CA ARG A 253 4.23 4.41 13.27
C ARG A 253 4.25 5.86 12.78
N SER A 254 3.50 6.17 11.72
CA SER A 254 3.25 7.55 11.26
C SER A 254 2.20 8.23 12.12
N ALA A 255 2.62 9.28 12.84
CA ALA A 255 1.70 10.12 13.62
C ALA A 255 0.69 10.85 12.73
N ALA A 256 1.06 11.22 11.50
CA ALA A 256 0.16 11.88 10.55
C ALA A 256 -0.98 10.94 10.13
N LEU A 257 -0.65 9.69 9.77
CA LEU A 257 -1.66 8.68 9.43
C LEU A 257 -2.51 8.29 10.64
N GLN A 258 -1.92 8.19 11.84
CA GLN A 258 -2.68 7.92 13.07
C GLN A 258 -3.70 9.04 13.34
N GLY A 259 -3.27 10.30 13.31
CA GLY A 259 -4.18 11.43 13.52
C GLY A 259 -5.27 11.53 12.45
N ALA A 260 -4.94 11.22 11.20
CA ALA A 260 -5.92 11.17 10.12
C ALA A 260 -6.93 10.02 10.31
N TRP A 261 -6.48 8.84 10.74
CA TRP A 261 -7.35 7.71 11.07
C TRP A 261 -8.33 8.06 12.20
N ASP A 262 -7.85 8.68 13.27
CA ASP A 262 -8.69 9.09 14.39
C ASP A 262 -9.76 10.11 13.94
N ALA A 263 -9.37 11.13 13.16
CA ALA A 263 -10.30 12.11 12.59
C ALA A 263 -11.34 11.48 11.64
N LEU A 264 -10.92 10.52 10.81
CA LEU A 264 -11.80 9.79 9.91
C LEU A 264 -12.79 8.91 10.67
N ARG A 265 -12.35 8.24 11.74
CA ARG A 265 -13.24 7.44 12.59
C ARG A 265 -14.34 8.31 13.19
N ASP A 266 -13.97 9.43 13.79
CA ASP A 266 -14.91 10.38 14.40
C ASP A 266 -15.90 10.95 13.37
N ALA A 267 -15.41 11.35 12.20
CA ALA A 267 -16.24 11.83 11.12
C ALA A 267 -17.16 10.72 10.56
N SER A 268 -16.67 9.49 10.45
CA SER A 268 -17.47 8.35 9.97
C SER A 268 -18.59 7.98 10.95
N ALA A 269 -18.37 8.05 12.26
CA ALA A 269 -19.40 7.76 13.25
C ALA A 269 -20.55 8.78 13.19
N SER A 270 -20.24 10.03 12.88
CA SER A 270 -21.20 11.14 12.88
C SER A 270 -21.89 11.41 11.54
N ALA A 271 -21.38 10.89 10.42
CA ALA A 271 -21.83 11.26 9.08
C ALA A 271 -23.15 10.61 8.61
N GLU A 272 -24.26 10.90 9.28
CA GLU A 272 -25.59 10.40 8.89
C GLU A 272 -26.28 11.26 7.82
N ARG A 273 -25.91 12.55 7.68
CA ARG A 273 -26.64 13.51 6.82
C ARG A 273 -25.76 14.05 5.70
N ALA A 274 -26.40 14.60 4.66
CA ALA A 274 -25.72 15.21 3.51
C ALA A 274 -24.72 16.33 3.92
N LYS A 275 -25.01 17.08 4.99
CA LYS A 275 -24.10 18.11 5.53
C LYS A 275 -22.80 17.49 6.06
N ASP A 276 -22.91 16.37 6.76
CA ASP A 276 -21.77 15.68 7.36
C ASP A 276 -20.92 15.01 6.27
N ARG A 277 -21.58 14.50 5.21
CA ARG A 277 -20.90 14.02 4.00
C ARG A 277 -20.09 15.13 3.33
N ARG A 278 -20.57 16.37 3.25
CA ARG A 278 -19.77 17.49 2.72
C ARG A 278 -18.51 17.75 3.57
N GLY A 279 -18.60 17.61 4.89
CA GLY A 279 -17.46 17.71 5.80
C GLY A 279 -16.36 16.70 5.50
N LEU A 280 -16.69 15.50 5.03
CA LEU A 280 -15.70 14.50 4.61
C LEU A 280 -14.90 14.94 3.38
N LEU A 281 -15.50 15.63 2.40
CA LEU A 281 -14.74 16.18 1.27
C LEU A 281 -13.88 17.37 1.67
N GLU A 282 -14.31 18.16 2.64
CA GLU A 282 -13.48 19.24 3.21
C GLU A 282 -12.28 18.65 3.94
N LEU A 283 -12.49 17.62 4.77
CA LEU A 283 -11.42 16.85 5.40
C LEU A 283 -10.45 16.24 4.38
N ALA A 284 -10.96 15.65 3.29
CA ALA A 284 -10.12 15.11 2.22
C ALA A 284 -9.21 16.18 1.59
N ARG A 285 -9.71 17.41 1.41
CA ARG A 285 -8.91 18.54 0.91
C ARG A 285 -7.83 18.95 1.89
N ASP A 286 -8.15 19.00 3.18
CA ASP A 286 -7.22 19.42 4.23
C ASP A 286 -6.09 18.40 4.44
N LEU A 287 -6.40 17.10 4.31
CA LEU A 287 -5.43 16.00 4.32
C LEU A 287 -4.51 16.03 3.07
N GLY A 288 -5.07 16.42 1.93
CA GLY A 288 -4.37 16.60 0.67
C GLY A 288 -4.37 15.35 -0.23
N THR A 289 -4.21 15.57 -1.54
CA THR A 289 -4.30 14.52 -2.57
C THR A 289 -3.00 14.36 -3.35
N SER A 290 -1.85 14.43 -2.66
CA SER A 290 -0.55 14.23 -3.30
C SER A 290 -0.12 12.76 -3.32
N VAL A 291 0.97 12.47 -4.05
CA VAL A 291 1.62 11.15 -4.09
C VAL A 291 2.12 10.64 -2.73
N ALA A 292 2.12 11.47 -1.69
CA ALA A 292 2.50 11.08 -0.34
C ALA A 292 1.39 10.24 0.33
N ALA A 293 1.73 9.08 0.89
CA ALA A 293 0.74 8.15 1.47
C ALA A 293 -0.09 8.78 2.60
N GLN A 294 0.54 9.59 3.46
CA GLN A 294 -0.10 10.32 4.55
C GLN A 294 -1.11 11.38 4.11
N ALA A 295 -1.08 11.78 2.84
CA ALA A 295 -2.06 12.68 2.24
C ALA A 295 -3.14 11.87 1.51
N SER A 296 -2.74 11.10 0.48
CA SER A 296 -3.68 10.45 -0.43
C SER A 296 -4.45 9.27 0.16
N VAL A 297 -3.87 8.47 1.08
CA VAL A 297 -4.60 7.33 1.68
C VAL A 297 -5.77 7.84 2.52
N PRO A 298 -5.58 8.75 3.50
CA PRO A 298 -6.70 9.35 4.22
C PRO A 298 -7.71 10.08 3.32
N ALA A 299 -7.24 10.80 2.29
CA ALA A 299 -8.14 11.49 1.36
C ALA A 299 -9.03 10.50 0.58
N ALA A 300 -8.49 9.38 0.11
CA ALA A 300 -9.26 8.35 -0.57
C ALA A 300 -10.31 7.71 0.34
N ILE A 301 -9.97 7.46 1.62
CA ILE A 301 -10.92 6.97 2.62
C ILE A 301 -12.05 7.99 2.85
N ALA A 302 -11.70 9.26 3.03
CA ALA A 302 -12.67 10.33 3.19
C ALA A 302 -13.63 10.45 2.00
N VAL A 303 -13.10 10.33 0.77
CA VAL A 303 -13.89 10.35 -0.47
C VAL A 303 -14.83 9.15 -0.54
N ALA A 304 -14.35 7.94 -0.21
CA ALA A 304 -15.21 6.75 -0.19
C ALA A 304 -16.34 6.87 0.85
N LEU A 305 -16.06 7.44 2.02
CA LEU A 305 -17.07 7.69 3.05
C LEU A 305 -18.04 8.83 2.69
N HIS A 306 -17.65 9.74 1.80
CA HIS A 306 -18.51 10.81 1.30
C HIS A 306 -19.64 10.26 0.39
N ALA A 307 -19.29 9.32 -0.50
CA ALA A 307 -20.19 8.73 -1.48
C ALA A 307 -20.19 7.18 -1.43
N PRO A 308 -20.44 6.56 -0.25
CA PRO A 308 -20.24 5.13 -0.05
C PRO A 308 -21.20 4.25 -0.88
N ASP A 309 -22.27 4.86 -1.37
CA ASP A 309 -23.40 4.20 -2.02
C ASP A 309 -23.24 4.10 -3.55
N ASP A 310 -22.23 4.76 -4.15
CA ASP A 310 -22.01 4.76 -5.60
C ASP A 310 -20.51 4.92 -5.97
N VAL A 311 -19.98 3.93 -6.71
CA VAL A 311 -18.57 3.90 -7.15
C VAL A 311 -18.24 5.05 -8.11
N VAL A 312 -19.17 5.42 -9.00
CA VAL A 312 -18.95 6.48 -9.99
C VAL A 312 -18.92 7.85 -9.31
N ASP A 313 -19.83 8.11 -8.37
CA ASP A 313 -19.84 9.37 -7.62
C ASP A 313 -18.63 9.48 -6.68
N THR A 314 -18.17 8.37 -6.12
CA THR A 314 -16.89 8.29 -5.39
C THR A 314 -15.71 8.70 -6.27
N VAL A 315 -15.61 8.12 -7.47
CA VAL A 315 -14.54 8.46 -8.42
C VAL A 315 -14.64 9.90 -8.90
N ARG A 316 -15.85 10.41 -9.18
CA ARG A 316 -16.07 11.82 -9.53
C ARG A 316 -15.59 12.75 -8.42
N ALA A 317 -15.89 12.43 -7.17
CA ALA A 317 -15.45 13.22 -6.03
C ALA A 317 -13.92 13.22 -5.91
N ALA A 318 -13.27 12.06 -6.05
CA ALA A 318 -11.80 11.96 -6.05
C ALA A 318 -11.17 12.84 -7.15
N VAL A 319 -11.67 12.73 -8.39
CA VAL A 319 -11.18 13.53 -9.53
C VAL A 319 -11.39 15.03 -9.30
N GLY A 320 -12.52 15.41 -8.69
CA GLY A 320 -12.84 16.80 -8.38
C GLY A 320 -11.87 17.46 -7.40
N LEU A 321 -11.21 16.67 -6.54
CA LEU A 321 -10.19 17.16 -5.61
C LEU A 321 -8.86 17.52 -6.28
N GLY A 322 -8.58 16.99 -7.48
CA GLY A 322 -7.29 17.20 -8.16
C GLY A 322 -6.12 16.51 -7.46
N GLY A 323 -4.90 16.83 -7.89
CA GLY A 323 -3.67 16.19 -7.41
C GLY A 323 -3.43 14.84 -8.09
N ASP A 324 -3.07 13.83 -7.30
CA ASP A 324 -2.83 12.45 -7.69
C ASP A 324 -4.17 11.69 -7.86
N THR A 325 -4.90 12.07 -8.91
CA THR A 325 -6.32 11.72 -9.06
C THR A 325 -6.55 10.26 -9.43
N ASP A 326 -5.68 9.63 -10.21
CA ASP A 326 -5.73 8.19 -10.46
C ASP A 326 -5.57 7.41 -9.15
N THR A 327 -4.52 7.69 -8.37
CA THR A 327 -4.27 6.91 -7.15
C THR A 327 -5.35 7.10 -6.09
N VAL A 328 -5.79 8.34 -5.87
CA VAL A 328 -6.89 8.61 -4.92
C VAL A 328 -8.19 7.97 -5.40
N ALA A 329 -8.53 8.06 -6.69
CA ALA A 329 -9.72 7.43 -7.24
C ALA A 329 -9.64 5.89 -7.24
N ALA A 330 -8.47 5.31 -7.47
CA ALA A 330 -8.23 3.88 -7.42
C ALA A 330 -8.48 3.34 -6.01
N MET A 331 -7.88 3.96 -4.99
CA MET A 331 -8.08 3.56 -3.60
C MET A 331 -9.55 3.75 -3.16
N ALA A 332 -10.18 4.87 -3.49
CA ALA A 332 -11.58 5.13 -3.14
C ALA A 332 -12.57 4.20 -3.87
N GLY A 333 -12.30 3.94 -5.16
CA GLY A 333 -13.05 2.98 -5.98
C GLY A 333 -12.90 1.54 -5.48
N ALA A 334 -11.73 1.16 -4.97
CA ALA A 334 -11.52 -0.13 -4.33
C ALA A 334 -12.37 -0.29 -3.06
N ILE A 335 -12.44 0.75 -2.22
CA ILE A 335 -13.24 0.75 -0.99
C ILE A 335 -14.73 0.61 -1.30
N THR A 336 -15.27 1.44 -2.18
CA THR A 336 -16.69 1.39 -2.53
C THR A 336 -17.06 0.16 -3.34
N GLY A 337 -16.19 -0.30 -4.24
CA GLY A 337 -16.37 -1.55 -4.96
C GLY A 337 -16.33 -2.78 -4.04
N ALA A 338 -15.47 -2.78 -3.02
CA ALA A 338 -15.44 -3.83 -2.00
C ALA A 338 -16.73 -3.86 -1.17
N HIS A 339 -17.26 -2.69 -0.81
CA HIS A 339 -18.48 -2.55 -0.01
C HIS A 339 -19.76 -2.96 -0.76
N LEU A 340 -19.90 -2.52 -2.01
CA LEU A 340 -21.14 -2.71 -2.77
C LEU A 340 -21.10 -3.94 -3.68
N GLY A 341 -19.91 -4.52 -3.88
CA GLY A 341 -19.65 -5.62 -4.81
C GLY A 341 -19.72 -5.21 -6.28
N VAL A 342 -19.27 -6.10 -7.17
CA VAL A 342 -19.13 -5.83 -8.62
C VAL A 342 -20.43 -5.41 -9.31
N ALA A 343 -21.60 -5.82 -8.80
CA ALA A 343 -22.90 -5.51 -9.39
C ALA A 343 -23.24 -4.00 -9.33
N SER A 344 -22.63 -3.26 -8.42
CA SER A 344 -22.77 -1.80 -8.31
C SER A 344 -22.05 -1.03 -9.41
N ILE A 345 -21.05 -1.65 -10.06
CA ILE A 345 -20.26 -0.97 -11.08
C ILE A 345 -21.03 -1.01 -12.42
N PRO A 346 -21.31 0.13 -13.06
CA PRO A 346 -22.07 0.16 -14.29
C PRO A 346 -21.47 -0.74 -15.39
N PRO A 347 -22.25 -1.70 -15.95
CA PRO A 347 -21.74 -2.63 -16.97
C PRO A 347 -21.13 -1.94 -18.19
N ARG A 348 -21.65 -0.76 -18.55
CA ARG A 348 -21.12 0.09 -19.64
C ARG A 348 -19.69 0.55 -19.39
N LEU A 349 -19.33 0.86 -18.13
CA LEU A 349 -17.98 1.28 -17.77
C LEU A 349 -17.05 0.07 -17.70
N LEU A 350 -17.51 -1.04 -17.13
CA LEU A 350 -16.76 -2.29 -17.14
C LEU A 350 -16.46 -2.77 -18.57
N GLY A 351 -17.40 -2.61 -19.50
CA GLY A 351 -17.20 -2.96 -20.91
C GLY A 351 -16.11 -2.13 -21.62
N ARG A 352 -15.79 -0.95 -21.10
CA ARG A 352 -14.73 -0.05 -21.60
C ARG A 352 -13.39 -0.23 -20.90
N LEU A 353 -13.38 -0.92 -19.76
CA LEU A 353 -12.20 -1.06 -18.89
C LEU A 353 -11.19 -2.02 -19.51
N GLU A 354 -9.96 -1.52 -19.69
CA GLU A 354 -8.84 -2.31 -20.16
C GLU A 354 -8.62 -3.56 -19.28
N ALA A 355 -8.43 -4.72 -19.91
CA ALA A 355 -8.13 -5.99 -19.23
C ALA A 355 -9.16 -6.41 -18.15
N ARG A 356 -10.42 -5.95 -18.24
CA ARG A 356 -11.52 -6.30 -17.31
C ARG A 356 -11.57 -7.79 -16.96
N GLU A 357 -11.50 -8.67 -17.96
CA GLU A 357 -11.57 -10.12 -17.72
C GLU A 357 -10.36 -10.67 -16.96
N ARG A 358 -9.16 -10.12 -17.18
CA ARG A 358 -7.96 -10.48 -16.39
C ARG A 358 -8.15 -10.07 -14.93
N ILE A 359 -8.61 -8.85 -14.69
CA ILE A 359 -8.85 -8.31 -13.34
C ILE A 359 -9.90 -9.15 -12.61
N ALA A 360 -11.03 -9.43 -13.26
CA ALA A 360 -12.09 -10.28 -12.70
C ALA A 360 -11.61 -11.71 -12.45
N SER A 361 -10.76 -12.26 -13.32
CA SER A 361 -10.17 -13.59 -13.14
C SER A 361 -9.22 -13.65 -11.95
N ALA A 362 -8.36 -12.63 -11.78
CA ALA A 362 -7.47 -12.51 -10.63
C ALA A 362 -8.25 -12.45 -9.31
N ALA A 363 -9.31 -11.63 -9.25
CA ALA A 363 -10.18 -11.54 -8.08
C ALA A 363 -10.80 -12.91 -7.71
N ARG A 364 -11.35 -13.62 -8.70
CA ARG A 364 -11.93 -14.97 -8.49
C ARG A 364 -10.88 -16.00 -8.06
N ALA A 365 -9.67 -15.92 -8.60
CA ALA A 365 -8.59 -16.84 -8.24
C ALA A 365 -8.12 -16.61 -6.80
N LEU A 366 -7.93 -15.35 -6.39
CA LEU A 366 -7.57 -14.98 -5.02
C LEU A 366 -8.65 -15.42 -4.03
N ALA A 367 -9.92 -15.13 -4.33
CA ALA A 367 -11.04 -15.49 -3.45
C ALA A 367 -11.14 -17.01 -3.26
N ARG A 368 -11.01 -17.80 -4.34
CA ARG A 368 -10.99 -19.28 -4.24
C ARG A 368 -9.81 -19.79 -3.41
N ALA A 369 -8.61 -19.25 -3.63
CA ALA A 369 -7.42 -19.66 -2.89
C ALA A 369 -7.53 -19.29 -1.40
N SER A 370 -8.08 -18.12 -1.08
CA SER A 370 -8.29 -17.68 0.31
C SER A 370 -9.27 -18.60 1.04
N GLN A 371 -10.39 -18.94 0.39
CA GLN A 371 -11.36 -19.90 0.94
C GLN A 371 -10.76 -21.30 1.16
N ALA A 372 -9.89 -21.76 0.27
CA ALA A 372 -9.22 -23.05 0.40
C ALA A 372 -8.22 -23.10 1.57
N ASN A 373 -7.60 -21.98 1.92
CA ASN A 373 -6.64 -21.87 3.03
C ASN A 373 -7.30 -21.61 4.40
N GLY A 374 -8.60 -21.27 4.42
CA GLY A 374 -9.38 -21.03 5.64
C GLY A 374 -10.08 -22.28 6.22
N HIS A 375 -9.92 -23.42 5.54
CA HIS A 375 -10.34 -24.75 5.99
C HIS A 375 -9.11 -25.60 6.33
#